data_AF-A0A2E6TWC6-F1
#
_entry.id   AF-A0A2E6TWC6-F1
#
_cell.length_a   1.000
_cell.length_b   1.000
_cell.length_c   1.000
_cell.angle_alpha   90.00
_cell.angle_beta   90.00
_cell.angle_gamma   90.00
#
_symmetry.space_group_name_H-M   'P 1'
#
loop_
_entity.id
_entity.type
_entity.pdbx_description
1 polymer ?
#
loop_
_entity_poly.entity_id
_entity_poly.type
_entity_poly.pdbx_seq_one_letter_code
_entity_poly.pdbx_strand_id
1 'polypeptide(L)'
;MRERRVDLGIWDKLTKAVVCLLILAAMVAVAVWYLPLIKQNERMRQEILRLEGEIAKEEEMARRNRAAIEALRNDPGTVERFAREKLGLAKPGETVVRFEEPDPHRP
;
A
#
# COMPACT_ATOMS: atom_id res chain seq x y z
N MET A 1 72.68 -18.94 -24.15
CA MET A 1 71.36 -18.32 -23.88
C MET A 1 70.34 -18.99 -24.80
N ARG A 2 69.29 -19.62 -24.27
CA ARG A 2 68.28 -20.32 -25.09
C ARG A 2 67.23 -19.32 -25.55
N GLU A 3 67.35 -18.87 -26.79
CA GLU A 3 66.30 -18.10 -27.46
C GLU A 3 65.13 -19.03 -27.76
N ARG A 4 64.07 -18.94 -26.95
CA ARG A 4 62.79 -19.55 -27.27
C ARG A 4 62.17 -18.75 -28.42
N ARG A 5 62.26 -19.28 -29.64
CA ARG A 5 61.40 -18.85 -30.75
C ARG A 5 59.96 -19.16 -30.35
N VAL A 6 59.31 -18.19 -29.74
CA VAL A 6 57.86 -18.24 -29.55
C VAL A 6 57.25 -17.88 -30.89
N ASP A 7 56.59 -18.84 -31.53
CA ASP A 7 55.84 -18.58 -32.75
C ASP A 7 54.80 -17.48 -32.50
N LEU A 8 55.07 -16.27 -33.01
CA LEU A 8 54.23 -15.08 -32.81
C LEU A 8 52.76 -15.33 -33.18
N GLY A 9 52.50 -16.23 -34.13
CA GLY A 9 51.14 -16.60 -34.56
C GLY A 9 50.33 -17.36 -33.51
N ILE A 10 50.96 -18.17 -32.65
CA ILE A 10 50.27 -18.93 -31.60
C ILE A 10 49.86 -17.99 -30.46
N TRP A 11 50.73 -17.05 -30.11
CA TRP A 11 50.47 -16.01 -29.11
C TRP A 11 49.36 -15.05 -29.53
N ASP A 12 49.31 -14.68 -30.81
CA ASP A 12 48.24 -13.82 -31.34
C ASP A 12 46.86 -14.51 -31.29
N LYS A 13 46.81 -15.81 -31.64
CA LYS A 13 45.58 -16.63 -31.53
C LYS A 13 45.11 -16.76 -30.08
N LEU A 14 46.04 -17.02 -29.16
CA LEU A 14 45.75 -17.13 -27.72
C LEU A 14 45.23 -15.80 -27.16
N THR A 15 45.86 -14.69 -27.52
CA THR A 15 45.44 -13.35 -27.09
C THR A 15 44.04 -13.01 -27.60
N LYS A 16 43.74 -13.31 -28.88
CA LYS A 16 42.41 -13.13 -29.45
C LYS A 16 41.34 -14.00 -28.79
N ALA A 17 41.67 -15.25 -28.45
CA ALA A 17 40.77 -16.15 -27.73
C ALA A 17 40.47 -15.62 -26.31
N VAL A 18 41.49 -15.15 -25.59
CA VAL A 18 41.33 -14.55 -24.26
C VAL A 18 40.48 -13.28 -24.33
N VAL A 19 40.72 -12.41 -25.31
CA VAL A 19 39.92 -11.18 -25.50
C VAL A 19 38.46 -11.53 -25.84
N CYS A 20 38.22 -12.51 -26.72
CA CYS A 20 36.86 -12.98 -27.01
C CYS A 20 36.15 -13.51 -25.74
N LEU A 21 36.86 -14.28 -24.92
CA LEU A 21 36.32 -14.78 -23.65
C LEU A 21 36.02 -13.63 -22.67
N LEU A 22 36.87 -12.62 -22.60
CA LEU A 22 36.63 -11.42 -21.78
C LEU A 22 35.40 -10.63 -22.25
N ILE A 23 35.23 -10.48 -23.57
CA ILE A 23 34.03 -9.81 -24.13
C ILE A 23 32.77 -10.61 -23.83
N LEU A 24 32.81 -11.94 -23.99
CA LEU A 24 31.70 -12.83 -23.63
C LEU A 24 31.37 -12.74 -22.13
N ALA A 25 32.38 -12.77 -21.27
CA ALA A 25 32.20 -12.64 -19.82
C ALA A 25 31.60 -11.27 -19.45
N ALA A 26 32.05 -10.18 -20.07
CA ALA A 26 31.51 -8.85 -19.86
C ALA A 26 30.03 -8.76 -20.30
N MET A 27 29.69 -9.35 -21.45
CA MET A 27 28.31 -9.39 -21.94
C MET A 27 27.39 -10.18 -21.01
N VAL A 28 27.85 -11.33 -20.48
CA VAL A 28 27.12 -12.10 -19.48
C VAL A 28 26.96 -11.31 -18.18
N ALA A 29 28.01 -10.61 -17.73
CA ALA A 29 27.94 -9.78 -16.52
C ALA A 29 26.89 -8.66 -16.67
N VAL A 30 26.86 -7.97 -17.82
CA VAL A 30 25.84 -6.95 -18.11
C VAL A 30 24.43 -7.56 -18.10
N ALA A 31 24.25 -8.72 -18.73
CA ALA A 31 22.95 -9.40 -18.76
C ALA A 31 22.48 -9.80 -17.35
N VAL A 32 23.37 -10.36 -16.52
CA VAL A 32 23.07 -10.72 -15.13
C VAL A 32 22.74 -9.50 -14.29
N TRP A 33 23.35 -8.34 -14.56
CA TRP A 33 23.03 -7.09 -13.87
C TRP A 33 21.70 -6.48 -14.32
N TYR A 34 21.31 -6.68 -15.59
CA TYR A 34 20.08 -6.13 -16.16
C TYR A 34 18.81 -6.89 -15.76
N LEU A 35 18.87 -8.22 -15.65
CA LEU A 35 17.74 -9.07 -15.27
C LEU A 35 17.07 -8.71 -13.92
N PRO A 36 17.80 -8.48 -12.81
CA PRO A 36 17.18 -8.11 -11.55
C PRO A 36 16.50 -6.73 -11.64
N LEU A 37 16.99 -5.81 -12.48
CA LEU A 37 16.42 -4.47 -12.64
C LEU A 37 14.99 -4.52 -13.21
N ILE A 38 14.74 -5.41 -14.17
CA ILE A 38 13.42 -5.60 -14.77
C ILE A 38 12.44 -6.21 -13.75
N LYS A 39 12.89 -7.24 -13.01
CA LYS A 39 12.06 -7.88 -11.97
C LYS A 39 11.65 -6.92 -10.84
N GLN A 40 12.53 -5.99 -10.47
CA GLN A 40 12.18 -4.97 -9.47
C GLN A 40 11.13 -3.99 -10.00
N ASN A 41 11.22 -3.61 -11.27
CA ASN A 41 10.27 -2.69 -11.90
C ASN A 41 8.84 -3.27 -11.95
N GLU A 42 8.73 -4.56 -12.24
CA GLU A 42 7.44 -5.24 -12.29
C GLU A 42 6.78 -5.36 -10.91
N ARG A 43 7.57 -5.63 -9.85
CA ARG A 43 7.07 -5.61 -8.47
C ARG A 43 6.58 -4.22 -8.06
N MET A 44 7.34 -3.17 -8.39
CA MET A 44 6.94 -1.80 -8.09
C MET A 44 5.63 -1.42 -8.79
N ARG A 45 5.43 -1.83 -10.05
CA ARG A 45 4.15 -1.62 -10.75
C ARG A 45 2.98 -2.33 -10.07
N GLN A 46 3.17 -3.56 -9.59
CA GLN A 46 2.12 -4.26 -8.86
C GLN A 46 1.79 -3.60 -7.52
N GLU A 47 2.80 -3.11 -6.80
CA GLU A 47 2.59 -2.38 -5.55
C GLU A 47 1.81 -1.07 -5.79
N ILE A 48 2.12 -0.33 -6.86
CA ILE A 48 1.40 0.89 -7.24
C ILE A 48 -0.08 0.57 -7.49
N LEU A 49 -0.38 -0.44 -8.31
CA LEU A 49 -1.77 -0.83 -8.59
C LEU A 49 -2.53 -1.28 -7.33
N ARG A 50 -1.84 -1.96 -6.41
CA ARG A 50 -2.41 -2.38 -5.12
C ARG A 50 -2.76 -1.16 -4.26
N LEU A 51 -1.82 -0.24 -4.11
CA LEU A 51 -1.98 0.99 -3.33
C LEU A 51 -3.06 1.91 -3.91
N GLU A 52 -3.11 2.06 -5.24
CA GLU A 52 -4.19 2.82 -5.90
C GLU A 52 -5.56 2.20 -5.62
N GLY A 53 -5.67 0.87 -5.64
CA GLY A 53 -6.90 0.16 -5.28
C GLY A 53 -7.31 0.35 -3.82
N GLU A 54 -6.35 0.40 -2.90
CA GLU A 54 -6.61 0.69 -1.48
C GLU A 54 -7.08 2.14 -1.28
N ILE A 55 -6.43 3.11 -1.91
CA ILE A 55 -6.83 4.53 -1.88
C ILE A 55 -8.24 4.70 -2.41
N ALA A 56 -8.58 4.09 -3.54
CA ALA A 56 -9.91 4.19 -4.13
C ALA A 56 -11.01 3.67 -3.19
N LYS A 57 -10.74 2.54 -2.51
CA LYS A 57 -11.67 1.98 -1.51
C LYS A 57 -11.82 2.89 -0.30
N GLU A 58 -10.71 3.42 0.20
CA GLU A 58 -10.72 4.28 1.38
C GLU A 58 -11.39 5.63 1.10
N GLU A 59 -11.18 6.20 -0.08
CA GLU A 59 -11.92 7.37 -0.54
C GLU A 59 -13.42 7.11 -0.66
N GLU A 60 -13.82 5.95 -1.18
CA GLU A 60 -15.24 5.60 -1.28
C GLU A 60 -15.87 5.46 0.12
N MET A 61 -15.18 4.82 1.05
CA MET A 61 -15.61 4.73 2.45
C MET A 61 -15.69 6.11 3.11
N ALA A 62 -14.69 6.96 2.88
CA ALA A 62 -14.71 8.34 3.37
C ALA A 62 -15.87 9.15 2.78
N ARG A 63 -16.17 9.00 1.48
CA ARG A 63 -17.33 9.63 0.82
C ARG A 63 -18.64 9.14 1.43
N ARG A 64 -18.81 7.83 1.62
CA ARG A 64 -20.00 7.23 2.25
C ARG A 64 -20.20 7.72 3.68
N ASN A 65 -19.14 7.74 4.49
CA ASN A 65 -19.19 8.21 5.87
C ASN A 65 -19.51 9.71 5.93
N ARG A 66 -18.92 10.53 5.05
CA ARG A 66 -19.25 11.95 4.95
C ARG A 66 -20.71 12.17 4.55
N ALA A 67 -21.22 11.42 3.58
CA ALA A 67 -22.62 11.48 3.20
C ALA A 67 -23.55 11.07 4.35
N ALA A 68 -23.20 10.04 5.13
CA ALA A 68 -23.95 9.64 6.32
C ALA A 68 -23.92 10.71 7.42
N ILE A 69 -22.76 11.31 7.67
CA ILE A 69 -22.61 12.43 8.62
C ILE A 69 -23.45 13.63 8.16
N GLU A 70 -23.41 13.97 6.87
CA GLU A 70 -24.14 15.09 6.30
C GLU A 70 -25.67 14.85 6.33
N ALA A 71 -26.11 13.62 6.06
CA ALA A 71 -27.51 13.23 6.21
C ALA A 71 -27.97 13.32 7.67
N LEU A 72 -27.13 12.93 8.63
CA LEU A 72 -27.40 13.10 10.06
C LEU A 72 -27.42 14.59 10.44
N ARG A 73 -26.49 15.41 9.93
CA ARG A 73 -26.41 16.85 10.26
C ARG A 73 -27.54 17.68 9.67
N ASN A 74 -28.02 17.35 8.48
CA ASN A 74 -29.07 18.10 7.79
C ASN A 74 -30.49 17.77 8.26
N ASP A 75 -30.68 16.79 9.14
CA ASP A 75 -31.96 16.51 9.77
C ASP A 75 -31.91 16.73 11.30
N PRO A 76 -31.74 17.99 11.75
CA PRO A 76 -31.54 18.32 13.17
C PRO A 76 -32.70 17.87 14.07
N GLY A 77 -33.93 17.75 13.54
CA GLY A 77 -35.07 17.21 14.27
C GLY A 77 -34.95 15.72 14.57
N THR A 78 -34.35 14.94 13.66
CA THR A 78 -34.16 13.50 13.82
C THR A 78 -32.97 13.18 14.73
N VAL A 79 -31.91 13.98 14.71
CA VAL A 79 -30.77 13.83 15.66
C VAL A 79 -31.20 14.11 17.09
N GLU A 80 -31.99 15.17 17.31
CA GLU A 80 -32.52 15.50 18.63
C GLU A 80 -33.44 14.39 19.15
N ARG A 81 -34.28 13.81 18.27
CA ARG A 81 -35.13 12.67 18.62
C ARG A 81 -34.31 11.41 18.94
N PHE A 82 -33.29 11.08 18.13
CA PHE A 82 -32.42 9.94 18.39
C PHE A 82 -31.59 10.11 19.67
N ALA A 83 -31.09 11.31 19.95
CA ALA A 83 -30.33 11.60 21.18
C ALA A 83 -31.21 11.47 22.44
N ARG A 84 -32.47 11.93 22.39
CA ARG A 84 -33.42 11.77 23.50
C ARG A 84 -33.88 10.32 23.70
N GLU A 85 -34.24 9.62 22.62
CA GLU A 85 -34.85 8.29 22.71
C GLU A 85 -33.83 7.14 22.89
N LYS A 86 -32.67 7.20 22.21
CA LYS A 86 -31.69 6.10 22.23
C LYS A 86 -30.55 6.33 23.20
N LEU A 87 -30.11 7.57 23.38
CA LEU A 87 -28.97 7.91 24.23
C LEU A 87 -29.40 8.49 25.59
N GLY A 88 -30.69 8.83 25.77
CA GLY A 88 -31.20 9.42 27.01
C GLY A 88 -30.53 10.75 27.37
N LEU A 89 -29.95 11.43 26.36
CA LEU A 89 -29.22 12.68 26.54
C LEU A 89 -30.21 13.85 26.54
N ALA A 90 -30.06 14.73 27.53
CA ALA A 90 -30.83 15.97 27.66
C ALA A 90 -29.93 17.19 27.46
N LYS A 91 -30.48 18.32 26.99
CA LYS A 91 -29.69 19.55 26.84
C LYS A 91 -29.29 20.09 28.23
N PRO A 92 -28.14 20.79 28.36
CA PRO A 92 -27.76 21.45 29.61
C PRO A 92 -28.88 22.42 30.07
N GLY A 93 -29.51 22.13 31.22
CA GLY A 93 -30.63 22.90 31.78
C GLY A 93 -32.02 22.29 31.61
N GLU A 94 -32.15 21.08 31.05
CA GLU A 94 -33.42 20.35 30.90
C GLU A 94 -33.65 19.34 32.06
N THR A 95 -34.87 19.26 32.58
CA THR A 95 -35.23 18.32 33.67
C THR A 95 -35.67 16.98 33.10
N VAL A 96 -34.90 15.92 33.34
CA VAL A 96 -35.22 14.55 32.90
C VAL A 96 -36.18 13.89 33.90
N VAL A 97 -37.41 13.61 33.48
CA VAL A 97 -38.39 12.84 34.27
C VAL A 97 -38.31 11.37 33.86
N ARG A 98 -37.76 10.51 34.72
CA ARG A 98 -37.86 9.06 34.57
C ARG A 98 -39.06 8.56 35.34
N PHE A 99 -39.95 7.85 34.66
CA PHE A 99 -41.02 7.10 35.30
C PHE A 99 -40.44 5.76 35.75
N GLU A 100 -40.33 5.57 37.06
CA GLU A 100 -40.05 4.25 37.63
C GLU A 100 -41.34 3.43 37.58
N GLU A 101 -41.25 2.16 37.18
CA GLU A 101 -42.36 1.23 37.31
C GLU A 101 -42.72 1.11 38.79
N PRO A 102 -44.02 1.08 39.13
CA PRO A 102 -44.45 1.02 40.53
C PRO A 102 -43.87 -0.24 41.17
N ASP A 103 -42.95 -0.04 42.12
CA ASP A 103 -42.34 -1.09 42.91
C ASP A 103 -43.44 -1.87 43.66
N PRO A 104 -43.74 -3.13 43.30
CA PRO A 104 -44.78 -3.92 43.94
C PRO A 104 -44.48 -4.23 45.42
N HIS A 105 -43.27 -3.92 45.89
CA HIS A 105 -42.77 -4.28 47.23
C HIS A 105 -42.46 -3.08 48.13
N ARG A 106 -42.85 -1.86 47.75
CA ARG A 106 -42.84 -0.71 48.68
C ARG A 106 -44.08 -0.77 49.58
N PRO A 107 -43.94 -0.87 50.92
CA PRO A 107 -45.07 -1.00 51.84
C PRO A 107 -45.96 0.24 51.88
#